data_AF-M1V6Q6-F1
#
_entry.id   AF-M1V6Q6-F1
#
_cell.length_a   1.000
_cell.length_b   1.000
_cell.length_c   1.000
_cell.angle_alpha   90.00
_cell.angle_beta   90.00
_cell.angle_gamma   90.00
#
_symmetry.space_group_name_H-M   'P 1'
#
loop_
_entity.id
_entity.type
_entity.pdbx_description
1 polymer ?
#
loop_
_entity_poly.entity_id
_entity_poly.type
_entity_poly.pdbx_seq_one_letter_code
_entity_poly.pdbx_strand_id
1 'polypeptide(L)'
;MATLLRRALYWSLRFRDALEVSLASVQISTETAGTTSLFRALFQVWRGAPAQRKVFVETVLDEMSKPASFVATLTGNSMAPTLNAHVTSPFRPGERLVIRRLSRWTGSMDTVRGEVTFYRRPLAYRGDIVVVKDPEDGSRRFVRRVVALEGDELVRDEEETSQALLRLERGQYWVLRDNDNPIEEDIQLLRERALEAETASADPQANAQKADAPNVGSGAALPAERLPLAQQINLLRILRRDSRDFGPVTSDHIIGRVIYAIRNEVDHGRVRNSGLSMMRDDVILAVELQQLGMC
;
A
#
# COMPACT_ATOMS: atom_id res chain seq x y z
N MET A 1 22.71 -5.02 23.65
CA MET A 1 21.82 -6.21 23.73
C MET A 1 20.49 -6.00 22.99
N ALA A 2 19.77 -4.89 23.19
CA ALA A 2 18.49 -4.60 22.54
C ALA A 2 18.52 -4.60 20.99
N THR A 3 19.57 -4.06 20.37
CA THR A 3 19.73 -4.03 18.90
C THR A 3 19.87 -5.42 18.29
N LEU A 4 20.60 -6.32 18.96
CA LEU A 4 20.77 -7.71 18.51
C LEU A 4 19.46 -8.49 18.62
N LEU A 5 18.69 -8.30 19.70
CA LEU A 5 17.37 -8.91 19.86
C LEU A 5 16.38 -8.42 18.80
N ARG A 6 16.34 -7.12 18.50
CA ARG A 6 15.50 -6.56 17.44
C ARG A 6 15.86 -7.12 16.06
N ARG A 7 17.16 -7.25 15.75
CA ARG A 7 17.64 -7.88 14.52
C ARG A 7 17.28 -9.36 14.45
N ALA A 8 17.42 -10.11 15.54
CA ALA A 8 17.01 -11.51 15.59
C ALA A 8 15.50 -11.67 15.37
N LEU A 9 14.68 -10.84 16.03
CA LEU A 9 13.23 -10.83 15.83
C LEU A 9 12.85 -10.45 14.39
N TYR A 10 13.49 -9.43 13.82
CA TYR A 10 13.33 -9.05 12.41
C TYR A 10 13.60 -10.22 11.47
N TRP A 11 14.76 -10.89 11.62
CA TRP A 11 15.10 -12.04 10.79
C TRP A 11 14.15 -13.22 11.01
N SER A 12 13.66 -13.44 12.23
CA SER A 12 12.67 -14.48 12.51
C SER A 12 11.31 -14.23 11.83
N LEU A 13 10.85 -12.98 11.83
CA LEU A 13 9.62 -12.56 11.13
C LEU A 13 9.79 -12.72 9.62
N ARG A 14 10.93 -12.30 9.09
CA ARG A 14 11.25 -12.40 7.66
C ARG A 14 11.37 -13.85 7.19
N PHE A 15 12.05 -14.68 7.97
CA PHE A 15 12.17 -16.10 7.68
C PHE A 15 10.80 -16.77 7.69
N ARG A 16 9.95 -16.46 8.67
CA ARG A 16 8.57 -16.93 8.71
C ARG A 16 7.78 -16.51 7.47
N ASP A 17 7.81 -15.22 7.11
CA ASP A 17 7.12 -14.70 5.93
C ASP A 17 7.59 -15.41 4.64
N ALA A 18 8.89 -15.69 4.51
CA ALA A 18 9.46 -16.41 3.36
C ALA A 18 9.07 -17.89 3.34
N LEU A 19 9.03 -18.55 4.49
CA LEU A 19 8.55 -19.94 4.62
C LEU A 19 7.09 -20.07 4.18
N GLU A 20 6.23 -19.14 4.60
CA GLU A 20 4.81 -19.16 4.25
C GLU A 20 4.59 -18.99 2.74
N VAL A 21 5.35 -18.10 2.07
CA VAL A 21 5.32 -17.93 0.60
C VAL A 21 5.79 -19.19 -0.12
N SER A 22 6.86 -19.82 0.36
CA SER A 22 7.43 -20.97 -0.32
C SER A 22 6.59 -22.24 -0.18
N LEU A 23 6.01 -22.48 1.01
CA LEU A 23 5.10 -23.62 1.24
C LEU A 23 3.89 -23.59 0.29
N ALA A 24 3.45 -22.40 -0.10
CA ALA A 24 2.35 -22.23 -1.02
C ALA A 24 2.68 -22.43 -2.50
N SER A 25 3.94 -22.17 -2.87
CA SER A 25 4.44 -22.38 -4.24
C SER A 25 4.56 -23.86 -4.60
N VAL A 26 4.82 -24.69 -3.59
CA VAL A 26 4.74 -26.14 -3.71
C VAL A 26 3.26 -26.48 -3.58
N GLN A 27 2.59 -26.84 -4.68
CA GLN A 27 1.20 -27.32 -4.68
C GLN A 27 1.06 -28.62 -3.87
N ILE A 28 1.24 -28.56 -2.56
CA ILE A 28 0.94 -29.66 -1.66
C ILE A 28 -0.59 -29.73 -1.70
N SER A 29 -1.13 -30.77 -2.34
CA SER A 29 -2.55 -31.03 -2.33
C SER A 29 -2.99 -31.27 -0.89
N THR A 30 -3.47 -30.23 -0.23
CA THR A 30 -4.15 -30.33 1.06
C THR A 30 -5.58 -30.85 0.85
N GLU A 31 -5.78 -31.84 -0.04
CA GLU A 31 -7.07 -32.52 -0.23
C GLU A 31 -7.42 -33.43 0.95
N THR A 32 -6.46 -33.68 1.85
CA THR A 32 -6.79 -34.13 3.21
C THR A 32 -7.01 -32.90 4.08
N ALA A 33 -8.27 -32.53 4.27
CA ALA A 33 -8.71 -31.62 5.32
C ALA A 33 -8.28 -32.20 6.69
N GLY A 34 -7.09 -31.83 7.15
CA GLY A 34 -6.52 -32.30 8.40
C GLY A 34 -5.15 -31.71 8.69
N THR A 35 -5.11 -30.72 9.59
CA THR A 35 -4.02 -30.38 10.54
C THR A 35 -2.61 -30.87 10.19
N THR A 36 -1.79 -29.99 9.60
CA THR A 36 -0.36 -30.27 9.31
C THR A 36 0.48 -29.19 9.99
N SER A 37 1.34 -29.53 10.95
CA SER A 37 2.26 -28.55 11.56
C SER A 37 3.25 -28.01 10.53
N LEU A 38 3.78 -26.79 10.72
CA LEU A 38 4.82 -26.22 9.86
C LEU A 38 6.03 -27.16 9.73
N PHE A 39 6.40 -27.84 10.83
CA PHE A 39 7.40 -28.90 10.79
C PHE A 39 7.02 -30.05 9.86
N ARG A 40 5.76 -30.49 9.85
CA ARG A 40 5.29 -31.57 9.00
C ARG A 40 5.17 -31.15 7.53
N ALA A 41 4.78 -29.90 7.25
CA ALA A 41 4.79 -29.34 5.89
C ALA A 41 6.23 -29.19 5.36
N LEU A 42 7.14 -28.63 6.16
CA LEU A 42 8.57 -28.58 5.85
C LEU A 42 9.16 -29.97 5.66
N PHE A 43 8.79 -30.92 6.50
CA PHE A 43 9.25 -32.30 6.42
C PHE A 43 8.72 -33.01 5.19
N GLN A 44 7.47 -32.75 4.77
CA GLN A 44 6.91 -33.25 3.52
C GLN A 44 7.63 -32.67 2.31
N VAL A 45 7.90 -31.35 2.28
CA VAL A 45 8.73 -30.75 1.24
C VAL A 45 10.13 -31.36 1.23
N TRP A 46 10.74 -31.53 2.40
CA TRP A 46 12.07 -32.12 2.55
C TRP A 46 12.13 -33.61 2.15
N ARG A 47 11.03 -34.35 2.30
CA ARG A 47 10.91 -35.73 1.81
C ARG A 47 10.39 -35.84 0.38
N GLY A 48 9.91 -34.74 -0.20
CA GLY A 48 9.37 -34.67 -1.55
C GLY A 48 10.43 -34.83 -2.64
N ALA A 49 10.00 -34.75 -3.89
CA ALA A 49 10.88 -34.89 -5.04
C ALA A 49 12.00 -33.83 -5.01
N PRO A 50 13.23 -34.15 -5.48
CA PRO A 50 14.32 -33.17 -5.54
C PRO A 50 13.95 -31.84 -6.21
N ALA A 51 13.08 -31.89 -7.23
CA ALA A 51 12.56 -30.70 -7.91
C ALA A 51 11.70 -29.81 -6.98
N GLN A 52 10.83 -30.40 -6.14
CA GLN A 52 9.99 -29.65 -5.19
C GLN A 52 10.84 -28.98 -4.10
N ARG A 53 11.87 -29.67 -3.60
CA ARG A 53 12.84 -29.09 -2.66
C ARG A 53 13.57 -27.90 -3.24
N LYS A 54 14.02 -28.03 -4.50
CA LYS A 54 14.75 -26.97 -5.19
C LYS A 54 13.88 -25.72 -5.34
N VAL A 55 12.66 -25.86 -5.85
CA VAL A 55 11.69 -24.75 -5.97
C VAL A 55 11.40 -24.11 -4.63
N PHE A 56 11.21 -24.92 -3.58
CA PHE A 56 10.98 -24.41 -2.23
C PHE A 56 12.15 -23.54 -1.73
N VAL A 57 13.37 -24.09 -1.75
CA VAL A 57 14.57 -23.39 -1.26
C VAL A 57 14.82 -22.11 -2.07
N GLU A 58 14.73 -22.18 -3.40
CA GLU A 58 14.91 -21.01 -4.28
C GLU A 58 13.88 -19.92 -3.96
N THR A 59 12.62 -20.29 -3.71
CA THR A 59 11.56 -19.34 -3.33
C THR A 59 11.80 -18.72 -1.95
N VAL A 60 12.23 -19.50 -0.96
CA VAL A 60 12.57 -18.97 0.38
C VAL A 60 13.73 -17.98 0.28
N LEU A 61 14.79 -18.35 -0.44
CA LEU A 61 15.97 -17.51 -0.60
C LEU A 61 15.66 -16.22 -1.38
N ASP A 62 14.89 -16.31 -2.48
CA ASP A 62 14.43 -15.15 -3.24
C ASP A 62 13.59 -14.21 -2.36
N GLU A 63 12.66 -14.74 -1.57
CA GLU A 63 11.81 -13.89 -0.72
C GLU A 63 12.57 -13.28 0.46
N MET A 64 13.53 -14.03 1.04
CA MET A 64 14.44 -13.50 2.05
C MET A 64 15.36 -12.40 1.51
N SER A 65 15.72 -12.46 0.22
CA SER A 65 16.60 -11.48 -0.42
C SER A 65 15.93 -10.11 -0.64
N LYS A 66 14.60 -10.06 -0.73
CA LYS A 66 13.84 -8.82 -0.92
C LYS A 66 13.89 -7.97 0.36
N PRO A 67 13.91 -6.64 0.31
CA PRO A 67 13.81 -5.84 1.53
C PRO A 67 12.42 -5.96 2.16
N ALA A 68 12.35 -5.95 3.50
CA ALA A 68 11.10 -6.05 4.27
C ALA A 68 10.19 -4.84 4.05
N SER A 69 10.81 -3.69 3.80
CA SER A 69 10.15 -2.45 3.45
C SER A 69 10.71 -1.89 2.14
N PHE A 70 10.02 -0.90 1.59
CA PHE A 70 10.57 -0.04 0.56
C PHE A 70 10.01 1.37 0.72
N VAL A 71 10.71 2.35 0.18
CA VAL A 71 10.26 3.76 0.21
C VAL A 71 9.63 4.13 -1.12
N ALA A 72 8.49 4.81 -1.10
CA ALA A 72 7.86 5.37 -2.28
C ALA A 72 7.30 6.77 -2.00
N THR A 73 7.28 7.64 -3.00
CA THR A 73 6.67 8.97 -2.88
C THR A 73 5.20 8.90 -3.23
N LEU A 74 4.33 9.41 -2.34
CA LEU A 74 2.91 9.55 -2.60
C LEU A 74 2.66 10.79 -3.44
N THR A 75 1.99 10.64 -4.58
CA THR A 75 1.57 11.75 -5.43
C THR A 75 0.09 12.07 -5.22
N GLY A 76 -0.23 13.35 -5.29
CA GLY A 76 -1.59 13.86 -5.20
C GLY A 76 -2.21 13.85 -3.80
N ASN A 77 -3.48 14.22 -3.73
CA ASN A 77 -4.19 14.53 -2.49
C ASN A 77 -5.25 13.49 -2.10
N SER A 78 -5.31 12.33 -2.78
CA SER A 78 -6.36 11.32 -2.54
C SER A 78 -6.42 10.79 -1.10
N MET A 79 -5.31 10.83 -0.36
CA MET A 79 -5.25 10.40 1.03
C MET A 79 -5.27 11.54 2.05
N ALA A 80 -5.52 12.78 1.61
CA ALA A 80 -5.72 13.90 2.54
C ALA A 80 -7.03 13.70 3.32
N PRO A 81 -7.12 14.10 4.59
CA PRO A 81 -6.10 14.81 5.37
C PRO A 81 -5.06 13.89 6.03
N THR A 82 -5.19 12.55 5.94
CA THR A 82 -4.29 11.63 6.63
C THR A 82 -2.85 11.70 6.12
N LEU A 83 -2.69 11.67 4.79
CA LEU A 83 -1.41 11.78 4.10
C LEU A 83 -1.52 12.88 3.04
N ASN A 84 -0.43 13.59 2.77
CA ASN A 84 -0.38 14.66 1.77
C ASN A 84 -1.36 15.83 2.04
N ALA A 85 -1.71 16.09 3.31
CA ALA A 85 -2.60 17.20 3.67
C ALA A 85 -2.10 18.58 3.19
N HIS A 86 -0.78 18.74 3.08
CA HIS A 86 -0.13 19.98 2.63
C HIS A 86 0.01 20.09 1.10
N VAL A 87 -0.35 19.04 0.35
CA VAL A 87 -0.18 19.00 -1.10
C VAL A 87 -1.38 19.68 -1.78
N THR A 88 -1.15 20.88 -2.32
CA THR A 88 -2.19 21.70 -2.97
C THR A 88 -2.38 21.40 -4.45
N SER A 89 -1.59 20.50 -5.04
CA SER A 89 -1.69 20.10 -6.45
C SER A 89 -1.76 18.58 -6.55
N PRO A 90 -2.76 18.01 -7.26
CA PRO A 90 -2.90 16.57 -7.38
C PRO A 90 -1.75 15.90 -8.14
N PHE A 91 -0.90 16.69 -8.82
CA PHE A 91 0.22 16.19 -9.62
C PHE A 91 1.58 16.42 -8.95
N ARG A 92 1.62 16.93 -7.73
CA ARG A 92 2.89 17.11 -7.02
C ARG A 92 3.25 15.88 -6.21
N PRO A 93 4.56 15.54 -6.16
CA PRO A 93 5.05 14.61 -5.16
C PRO A 93 4.83 15.22 -3.78
N GLY A 94 4.32 14.41 -2.85
CA GLY A 94 4.14 14.75 -1.45
C GLY A 94 5.06 13.93 -0.56
N GLU A 95 4.46 13.32 0.45
CA GLU A 95 5.11 12.53 1.49
C GLU A 95 5.84 11.30 0.92
N ARG A 96 7.00 11.01 1.50
CA ARG A 96 7.68 9.73 1.29
C ARG A 96 7.15 8.73 2.31
N LEU A 97 6.76 7.56 1.82
CA LEU A 97 6.15 6.51 2.61
C LEU A 97 7.11 5.34 2.78
N VAL A 98 7.29 4.87 4.01
CA VAL A 98 7.90 3.57 4.29
C VAL A 98 6.80 2.53 4.25
N ILE A 99 6.90 1.61 3.30
CA ILE A 99 5.88 0.61 3.02
C ILE A 99 6.42 -0.76 3.39
N ARG A 100 5.80 -1.41 4.37
CA ARG A 100 6.04 -2.82 4.68
C ARG A 100 5.53 -3.66 3.51
N ARG A 101 6.40 -4.48 2.93
CA ARG A 101 6.00 -5.50 1.96
C ARG A 101 5.13 -6.53 2.68
N LEU A 102 3.94 -6.79 2.14
CA LEU A 102 3.06 -7.82 2.66
C LEU A 102 3.24 -9.08 1.81
N SER A 103 3.65 -10.16 2.45
CA SER A 103 3.80 -11.45 1.79
C SER A 103 2.42 -12.00 1.41
N ARG A 104 2.25 -12.41 0.15
CA ARG A 104 0.97 -12.84 -0.44
C ARG A 104 0.34 -14.07 0.22
N TRP A 105 1.11 -14.76 1.04
CA TRP A 105 0.71 -15.96 1.75
C TRP A 105 0.97 -15.74 3.23
N THR A 106 0.06 -15.05 3.91
CA THR A 106 0.07 -15.05 5.38
C THR A 106 -0.77 -16.21 5.88
N GLY A 107 -0.11 -17.30 6.26
CA GLY A 107 -0.73 -18.40 6.98
C GLY A 107 -0.59 -18.14 8.49
N SER A 108 -1.69 -18.03 9.23
CA SER A 108 -1.59 -18.09 10.70
C SER A 108 -1.17 -19.48 11.12
N MET A 109 -0.08 -19.62 11.87
CA MET A 109 0.01 -20.65 12.91
C MET A 109 -0.71 -20.10 14.14
N ASP A 110 -1.86 -20.67 14.48
CA ASP A 110 -2.37 -20.63 15.85
C ASP A 110 -2.09 -22.00 16.49
N THR A 111 -1.65 -22.02 17.74
CA THR A 111 -1.34 -23.25 18.48
C THR A 111 -2.26 -23.33 19.67
N VAL A 112 -3.52 -23.62 19.41
CA VAL A 112 -4.45 -24.01 20.46
C VAL A 112 -4.41 -25.53 20.53
N ARG A 113 -3.97 -26.09 21.67
CA ARG A 113 -3.97 -27.54 21.96
C ARG A 113 -3.10 -28.44 21.06
N GLY A 114 -2.00 -27.92 20.50
CA GLY A 114 -1.08 -28.73 19.67
C GLY A 114 -1.57 -28.97 18.23
N GLU A 115 -2.68 -28.35 17.84
CA GLU A 115 -3.18 -28.33 16.48
C GLU A 115 -2.68 -27.08 15.76
N VAL A 116 -2.30 -27.23 14.49
CA VAL A 116 -1.89 -26.14 13.60
C VAL A 116 -2.89 -26.06 12.45
N THR A 117 -3.65 -24.97 12.43
CA THR A 117 -4.63 -24.71 11.37
C THR A 117 -4.16 -23.56 10.48
N PHE A 118 -4.01 -23.82 9.18
CA PHE A 118 -3.66 -22.79 8.21
C PHE A 118 -4.88 -21.93 7.87
N TYR A 119 -5.07 -20.84 8.62
CA TYR A 119 -5.98 -19.79 8.19
C TYR A 119 -5.22 -18.80 7.31
N ARG A 120 -5.75 -18.52 6.12
CA ARG A 120 -5.30 -17.39 5.29
C ARG A 120 -5.61 -16.12 6.09
N ARG A 121 -4.60 -15.57 6.76
CA ARG A 121 -4.75 -14.32 7.52
C ARG A 121 -5.08 -13.20 6.52
N PRO A 122 -5.93 -12.23 6.93
CA PRO A 122 -6.03 -10.99 6.18
C PRO A 122 -4.65 -10.34 6.07
N LEU A 123 -4.28 -9.93 4.86
CA LEU A 123 -3.04 -9.18 4.60
C LEU A 123 -3.10 -7.81 5.26
N ALA A 124 -4.31 -7.26 5.35
CA ALA A 124 -4.61 -5.99 5.98
C ALA A 124 -5.91 -6.12 6.78
N TYR A 125 -6.09 -5.21 7.73
CA TYR A 125 -7.29 -5.11 8.55
C TYR A 125 -8.00 -3.78 8.28
N ARG A 126 -9.28 -3.70 8.67
CA ARG A 126 -10.05 -2.44 8.61
C ARG A 126 -9.26 -1.32 9.30
N GLY A 127 -9.13 -0.19 8.61
CA GLY A 127 -8.37 0.98 9.04
C GLY A 127 -6.90 1.00 8.58
N ASP A 128 -6.37 -0.09 8.02
CA ASP A 128 -5.00 -0.08 7.47
C ASP A 128 -4.91 0.75 6.19
N ILE A 129 -3.80 1.46 6.01
CA ILE A 129 -3.45 2.13 4.75
C ILE A 129 -2.52 1.22 3.95
N VAL A 130 -2.97 0.83 2.76
CA VAL A 130 -2.30 -0.14 1.90
C VAL A 130 -1.95 0.46 0.55
N VAL A 131 -0.89 -0.09 -0.05
CA VAL A 131 -0.56 0.14 -1.46
C VAL A 131 -1.20 -0.95 -2.29
N VAL A 132 -2.05 -0.56 -3.23
CA VAL A 132 -2.86 -1.44 -4.07
C VAL A 132 -2.47 -1.22 -5.52
N LYS A 133 -2.32 -2.30 -6.30
CA LYS A 133 -2.22 -2.24 -7.75
C LYS A 133 -3.59 -1.93 -8.33
N ASP A 134 -3.64 -1.07 -9.33
CA ASP A 134 -4.87 -0.87 -10.08
C ASP A 134 -5.31 -2.18 -10.74
N PRO A 135 -6.54 -2.68 -10.49
CA PRO A 135 -7.05 -3.89 -11.12
C PRO A 135 -7.11 -3.84 -12.64
N GLU A 136 -7.24 -2.65 -13.23
CA GLU A 136 -7.32 -2.46 -14.68
C GLU A 136 -5.94 -2.20 -15.31
N ASP A 137 -4.98 -1.70 -14.52
CA ASP A 137 -3.63 -1.39 -14.99
C ASP A 137 -2.59 -1.70 -13.91
N GLY A 138 -2.08 -2.93 -13.90
CA GLY A 138 -1.13 -3.39 -12.88
C GLY A 138 0.19 -2.60 -12.80
N SER A 139 0.47 -1.68 -13.72
CA SER A 139 1.58 -0.73 -13.63
C SER A 139 1.30 0.41 -12.63
N ARG A 140 0.03 0.79 -12.48
CA ARG A 140 -0.43 1.85 -11.58
C ARG A 140 -0.61 1.32 -10.16
N ARG A 141 -0.37 2.22 -9.20
CA ARG A 141 -0.46 1.92 -7.78
C ARG A 141 -1.20 3.05 -7.08
N PHE A 142 -2.09 2.69 -6.17
CA PHE A 142 -2.83 3.61 -5.32
C PHE A 142 -2.49 3.36 -3.87
N VAL A 143 -2.55 4.41 -3.06
CA VAL A 143 -2.53 4.28 -1.60
C VAL A 143 -3.95 4.50 -1.11
N ARG A 144 -4.52 3.54 -0.41
CA ARG A 144 -5.93 3.55 0.00
C ARG A 144 -6.10 2.97 1.39
N ARG A 145 -7.17 3.37 2.08
CA ARG A 145 -7.57 2.83 3.37
C ARG A 145 -8.46 1.62 3.18
N VAL A 146 -8.17 0.53 3.88
CA VAL A 146 -9.05 -0.64 3.96
C VAL A 146 -10.26 -0.29 4.83
N VAL A 147 -11.45 -0.38 4.26
CA VAL A 147 -12.72 -0.07 4.93
C VAL A 147 -13.52 -1.32 5.23
N ALA A 148 -13.43 -2.34 4.36
CA ALA A 148 -14.09 -3.62 4.60
C ALA A 148 -13.23 -4.80 4.11
N LEU A 149 -13.50 -5.96 4.70
CA LEU A 149 -12.78 -7.22 4.50
C LEU A 149 -13.73 -8.32 4.02
N GLU A 150 -13.17 -9.43 3.56
CA GLU A 150 -13.90 -10.69 3.33
C GLU A 150 -14.99 -10.94 4.39
N GLY A 151 -16.20 -11.23 3.91
CA GLY A 151 -17.37 -11.51 4.74
C GLY A 151 -18.17 -10.28 5.15
N ASP A 152 -17.63 -9.07 5.03
CA ASP A 152 -18.39 -7.84 5.26
C ASP A 152 -19.46 -7.64 4.16
N GLU A 153 -20.58 -7.05 4.57
CA GLU A 153 -21.66 -6.63 3.68
C GLU A 153 -21.64 -5.10 3.57
N LEU A 154 -21.67 -4.61 2.35
CA LEU A 154 -21.65 -3.20 2.03
C LEU A 154 -23.03 -2.76 1.53
N VAL A 155 -23.52 -1.67 2.10
CA VAL A 155 -24.72 -0.99 1.65
C VAL A 155 -24.31 0.18 0.77
N ARG A 156 -24.88 0.27 -0.43
CA ARG A 156 -24.74 1.45 -1.30
C ARG A 156 -25.92 2.38 -0.98
N ASP A 157 -25.63 3.65 -0.69
CA ASP A 157 -26.62 4.66 -0.31
C ASP A 157 -27.50 5.18 -1.48
N GLU A 158 -27.66 4.41 -2.57
CA GLU A 158 -28.47 4.81 -3.72
C GLU A 158 -29.85 4.12 -3.67
N GLU A 159 -30.84 4.90 -3.18
CA GLU A 159 -32.30 4.69 -3.14
C GLU A 159 -32.84 3.42 -2.42
N GLU A 160 -33.70 3.67 -1.43
CA GLU A 160 -34.39 2.74 -0.50
C GLU A 160 -35.10 1.53 -1.14
N THR A 161 -35.23 1.45 -2.46
CA THR A 161 -36.12 0.48 -3.11
C THR A 161 -35.40 -0.78 -3.60
N SER A 162 -34.06 -0.79 -3.65
CA SER A 162 -33.26 -1.97 -4.03
C SER A 162 -31.85 -1.89 -3.45
N GLN A 163 -31.73 -2.11 -2.13
CA GLN A 163 -30.44 -2.28 -1.47
C GLN A 163 -29.70 -3.50 -2.05
N ALA A 164 -28.93 -3.29 -3.10
CA ALA A 164 -27.98 -4.28 -3.58
C ALA A 164 -26.87 -4.43 -2.54
N LEU A 165 -27.04 -5.39 -1.63
CA LEU A 165 -26.01 -5.77 -0.66
C LEU A 165 -24.83 -6.37 -1.42
N LEU A 166 -23.69 -5.69 -1.38
CA LEU A 166 -22.45 -6.24 -1.90
C LEU A 166 -21.73 -6.97 -0.77
N ARG A 167 -21.71 -8.30 -0.84
CA ARG A 167 -20.94 -9.13 0.09
C ARG A 167 -19.54 -9.36 -0.46
N LEU A 168 -18.52 -9.07 0.35
CA LEU A 168 -17.13 -9.30 -0.03
C LEU A 168 -16.78 -10.79 0.05
N GLU A 169 -16.32 -11.33 -1.07
CA GLU A 169 -15.90 -12.72 -1.17
C GLU A 169 -14.54 -12.96 -0.51
N ARG A 170 -14.11 -14.22 -0.53
CA ARG A 170 -12.87 -14.65 0.09
C ARG A 170 -11.65 -13.92 -0.48
N GLY A 171 -10.85 -13.32 0.41
CA GLY A 171 -9.68 -12.54 0.05
C GLY A 171 -9.95 -11.24 -0.69
N GLN A 172 -11.20 -10.75 -0.71
CA GLN A 172 -11.54 -9.42 -1.21
C GLN A 172 -11.43 -8.36 -0.10
N TYR A 173 -11.14 -7.15 -0.52
CA TYR A 173 -11.02 -5.95 0.30
C TYR A 173 -11.76 -4.81 -0.37
N TRP A 174 -12.40 -3.97 0.43
CA TRP A 174 -12.93 -2.69 -0.03
C TRP A 174 -12.00 -1.58 0.44
N VAL A 175 -11.47 -0.80 -0.50
CA VAL A 175 -10.49 0.24 -0.22
C VAL A 175 -10.99 1.59 -0.69
N LEU A 176 -10.89 2.60 0.16
CA LEU A 176 -11.35 3.96 -0.13
C LEU A 176 -10.20 4.96 -0.02
N ARG A 177 -10.35 6.09 -0.70
CA ARG A 177 -9.54 7.28 -0.49
C ARG A 177 -10.03 8.00 0.78
N ASP A 178 -9.14 8.68 1.50
CA ASP A 178 -9.51 9.46 2.70
C ASP A 178 -10.02 10.86 2.33
N ASN A 179 -9.74 11.31 1.11
CA ASN A 179 -10.17 12.61 0.63
C ASN A 179 -11.64 12.57 0.19
N ASP A 180 -12.48 13.16 1.03
CA ASP A 180 -13.93 13.25 0.85
C ASP A 180 -14.36 14.41 -0.05
N ASN A 181 -13.46 15.33 -0.40
CA ASN A 181 -13.82 16.43 -1.29
C ASN A 181 -14.28 15.88 -2.65
N PRO A 182 -15.31 16.48 -3.25
CA PRO A 182 -15.72 16.12 -4.60
C PRO A 182 -14.59 16.41 -5.59
N ILE A 183 -14.46 15.55 -6.61
CA ILE A 183 -13.44 15.73 -7.64
C ILE A 183 -13.61 17.06 -8.40
N GLU A 184 -14.84 17.57 -8.49
CA GLU A 184 -15.17 18.85 -9.12
C GLU A 184 -14.43 20.03 -8.50
N GLU A 185 -14.16 20.03 -7.19
CA GLU A 185 -13.37 21.10 -6.55
C GLU A 185 -11.92 21.10 -7.06
N ASP A 186 -11.30 19.92 -7.15
CA ASP A 186 -9.94 19.80 -7.70
C ASP A 186 -9.91 20.18 -9.19
N ILE A 187 -10.96 19.84 -9.95
CA ILE A 187 -11.09 20.22 -11.36
C ILE A 187 -11.23 21.74 -11.50
N GLN A 188 -12.01 22.38 -10.62
CA GLN A 188 -12.17 23.83 -10.62
C GLN A 188 -10.85 24.52 -10.31
N LEU A 189 -10.10 24.05 -9.31
CA LEU A 189 -8.78 24.57 -8.98
C LEU A 189 -7.80 24.46 -10.17
N LEU A 190 -7.86 23.37 -10.93
CA LEU A 190 -7.04 23.22 -12.15
C LEU A 190 -7.45 24.21 -13.25
N ARG A 191 -8.74 24.49 -13.42
CA ARG A 191 -9.23 25.49 -14.38
C ARG A 191 -8.78 26.89 -14.01
N GLU A 192 -8.89 27.25 -12.74
CA GLU A 192 -8.46 28.56 -12.22
C GLU A 192 -6.96 28.77 -12.45
N ARG A 193 -6.13 27.78 -12.13
CA ARG A 193 -4.68 27.83 -12.39
C ARG A 193 -4.32 27.95 -13.87
N ALA A 194 -5.06 27.27 -14.75
CA ALA A 194 -4.85 27.38 -16.19
C ALA A 194 -5.14 28.80 -16.70
N LEU A 195 -6.23 29.41 -16.22
CA LEU A 195 -6.60 30.79 -16.56
C LEU A 195 -5.56 31.81 -16.03
N GLU A 196 -5.07 31.62 -14.80
CA GLU A 196 -4.00 32.43 -14.23
C GLU A 196 -2.70 32.33 -15.04
N ALA A 197 -2.36 31.13 -15.53
CA ALA A 197 -1.18 30.95 -16.37
C ALA A 197 -1.32 31.62 -17.75
N GLU A 198 -2.51 31.56 -18.36
CA GLU A 198 -2.80 32.24 -19.62
C GLU A 198 -2.72 33.76 -19.47
N THR A 199 -3.34 34.32 -18.42
CA THR A 199 -3.31 35.76 -18.14
C THR A 199 -1.91 36.27 -17.80
N ALA A 200 -1.12 35.51 -17.04
CA ALA A 200 0.27 35.85 -16.74
C ALA A 200 1.20 35.80 -17.97
N SER A 201 0.88 34.96 -18.98
CA SER A 201 1.63 34.92 -20.24
C SER A 201 1.31 36.09 -21.19
N ALA A 202 0.17 36.75 -20.98
CA ALA A 202 -0.30 37.86 -21.80
C ALA A 202 0.23 39.24 -21.36
N ASP A 203 0.94 39.33 -20.22
CA ASP A 203 1.54 40.58 -19.71
C ASP A 203 3.04 40.68 -20.08
N PRO A 204 3.43 41.54 -21.05
CA PRO A 204 4.82 41.66 -21.49
C PRO A 204 5.78 42.21 -20.43
N GLN A 205 5.27 42.90 -19.38
CA GLN A 205 6.12 43.56 -18.39
C GLN A 205 6.61 42.63 -17.27
N ALA A 206 5.93 41.50 -17.04
CA ALA A 206 6.29 40.53 -15.99
C ALA A 206 7.54 39.69 -16.34
N ASN A 207 7.87 39.53 -17.63
CA ASN A 207 9.02 38.74 -18.06
C ASN A 207 10.37 39.45 -17.87
N ALA A 208 10.38 40.77 -17.64
CA ALA A 208 11.61 41.53 -17.42
C ALA A 208 12.11 41.52 -15.96
N GLN A 209 11.21 41.27 -14.98
CA GLN A 209 11.55 41.31 -13.55
C GLN A 209 11.85 39.93 -12.93
N LYS A 210 11.67 38.83 -13.66
CA LYS A 210 11.87 37.46 -13.14
C LYS A 210 13.32 36.94 -13.27
N ALA A 211 14.24 37.77 -13.76
CA ALA A 211 15.65 37.39 -13.94
C ALA A 211 16.48 37.41 -12.64
N ASP A 212 16.02 38.08 -11.57
CA ASP A 212 16.83 38.34 -10.36
C ASP A 212 16.30 37.71 -9.06
N ALA A 213 15.29 36.83 -9.11
CA ALA A 213 14.76 36.19 -7.91
C ALA A 213 15.56 34.93 -7.52
N PRO A 214 15.97 34.76 -6.24
CA PRO A 214 16.68 33.58 -5.80
C PRO A 214 15.79 32.34 -5.89
N ASN A 215 16.35 31.28 -6.48
CA ASN A 215 15.71 29.99 -6.75
C ASN A 215 15.38 29.24 -5.44
N VAL A 216 14.24 29.55 -4.82
CA VAL A 216 13.72 28.81 -3.67
C VAL A 216 13.03 27.55 -4.19
N GLY A 217 13.76 26.44 -4.18
CA GLY A 217 13.24 25.07 -4.05
C GLY A 217 12.00 24.72 -4.86
N SER A 218 12.06 24.83 -6.19
CA SER A 218 11.05 24.18 -7.04
C SER A 218 11.27 22.65 -7.00
N GLY A 219 10.50 21.96 -6.17
CA GLY A 219 10.30 20.52 -6.35
C GLY A 219 9.81 20.33 -7.78
N ALA A 220 10.58 19.63 -8.60
CA ALA A 220 10.31 19.49 -10.03
C ALA A 220 8.85 19.07 -10.24
N ALA A 221 8.04 19.97 -10.79
CA ALA A 221 6.68 19.67 -11.19
C ALA A 221 6.71 18.44 -12.10
N LEU A 222 5.90 17.42 -11.81
CA LEU A 222 5.79 16.27 -12.69
C LEU A 222 5.39 16.76 -14.09
N PRO A 223 5.78 16.04 -15.16
CA PRO A 223 5.40 16.39 -16.54
C PRO A 223 3.88 16.56 -16.71
N ALA A 224 3.08 15.98 -15.80
CA ALA A 224 1.63 16.14 -15.72
C ALA A 224 1.14 17.59 -15.59
N GLU A 225 1.83 18.49 -14.85
CA GLU A 225 1.40 19.90 -14.74
C GLU A 225 1.60 20.68 -16.06
N ARG A 226 2.37 20.14 -17.00
CA ARG A 226 2.60 20.73 -18.34
C ARG A 226 1.67 20.17 -19.41
N LEU A 227 0.83 19.19 -19.07
CA LEU A 227 -0.11 18.61 -20.02
C LEU A 227 -1.27 19.57 -20.28
N PRO A 228 -1.96 19.45 -21.44
CA PRO A 228 -3.21 20.16 -21.67
C PRO A 228 -4.22 19.88 -20.55
N LEU A 229 -5.03 20.88 -20.18
CA LEU A 229 -5.99 20.79 -19.08
C LEU A 229 -6.91 19.55 -19.16
N ALA A 230 -7.36 19.19 -20.37
CA ALA A 230 -8.18 18.00 -20.58
C ALA A 230 -7.46 16.69 -20.15
N GLN A 231 -6.15 16.59 -20.42
CA GLN A 231 -5.34 15.44 -20.00
C GLN A 231 -5.08 15.48 -18.48
N GLN A 232 -4.88 16.66 -17.90
CA GLN A 232 -4.78 16.81 -16.45
C GLN A 232 -6.05 16.32 -15.75
N ILE A 233 -7.23 16.76 -16.20
CA ILE A 233 -8.51 16.32 -15.65
C ILE A 233 -8.67 14.80 -15.75
N ASN A 234 -8.26 14.19 -16.87
CA ASN A 234 -8.31 12.74 -17.01
C ASN A 234 -7.38 12.03 -16.03
N LEU A 235 -6.15 12.51 -15.87
CA LEU A 235 -5.21 11.97 -14.88
C LEU A 235 -5.73 12.12 -13.45
N LEU A 236 -6.33 13.27 -13.10
CA LEU A 236 -6.95 13.49 -11.80
C LEU A 236 -8.04 12.46 -11.49
N ARG A 237 -8.91 12.17 -12.48
CA ARG A 237 -9.94 11.12 -12.37
C ARG A 237 -9.32 9.77 -12.06
N ILE A 238 -8.27 9.39 -12.78
CA ILE A 238 -7.54 8.13 -12.54
C ILE A 238 -6.92 8.10 -11.13
N LEU A 239 -6.26 9.18 -10.71
CA LEU A 239 -5.55 9.25 -9.42
C LEU A 239 -6.49 9.19 -8.21
N ARG A 240 -7.76 9.58 -8.38
CA ARG A 240 -8.79 9.53 -7.34
C ARG A 240 -9.55 8.21 -7.27
N ARG A 241 -9.34 7.27 -8.19
CA ARG A 241 -10.11 6.02 -8.21
C ARG A 241 -9.96 5.20 -6.93
N ASP A 242 -11.04 4.60 -6.47
CA ASP A 242 -11.04 3.63 -5.37
C ASP A 242 -12.06 2.50 -5.60
N SER A 243 -12.38 1.71 -4.58
CA SER A 243 -13.30 0.57 -4.74
C SER A 243 -14.70 0.97 -5.20
N ARG A 244 -15.11 2.23 -5.08
CA ARG A 244 -16.35 2.72 -5.69
C ARG A 244 -16.29 2.72 -7.22
N ASP A 245 -15.09 2.86 -7.79
CA ASP A 245 -14.83 2.97 -9.22
C ASP A 245 -14.43 1.64 -9.87
N PHE A 246 -13.65 0.80 -9.18
CA PHE A 246 -13.16 -0.49 -9.71
C PHE A 246 -13.69 -1.71 -8.95
N GLY A 247 -14.53 -1.52 -7.94
CA GLY A 247 -15.09 -2.61 -7.13
C GLY A 247 -14.13 -3.16 -6.06
N PRO A 248 -14.41 -4.36 -5.52
CA PRO A 248 -13.55 -4.98 -4.52
C PRO A 248 -12.20 -5.38 -5.11
N VAL A 249 -11.13 -5.21 -4.32
CA VAL A 249 -9.77 -5.61 -4.71
C VAL A 249 -9.40 -6.92 -4.05
N THR A 250 -8.80 -7.83 -4.81
CA THR A 250 -8.31 -9.10 -4.25
C THR A 250 -6.97 -8.90 -3.52
N SER A 251 -6.64 -9.83 -2.63
CA SER A 251 -5.35 -9.90 -1.93
C SER A 251 -4.14 -9.72 -2.83
N ASP A 252 -4.24 -10.14 -4.10
CA ASP A 252 -3.12 -10.15 -5.05
C ASP A 252 -2.77 -8.75 -5.57
N HIS A 253 -3.71 -7.81 -5.44
CA HIS A 253 -3.52 -6.41 -5.73
C HIS A 253 -2.87 -5.66 -4.57
N ILE A 254 -2.90 -6.19 -3.34
CA ILE A 254 -2.25 -5.56 -2.19
C ILE A 254 -0.73 -5.84 -2.23
N ILE A 255 0.06 -4.77 -2.32
CA ILE A 255 1.53 -4.84 -2.38
C ILE A 255 2.13 -4.78 -0.97
N GLY A 256 1.58 -3.90 -0.14
CA GLY A 256 2.19 -3.55 1.13
C GLY A 256 1.33 -2.64 1.98
N ARG A 257 1.74 -2.45 3.23
CA ARG A 257 1.11 -1.53 4.18
C ARG A 257 2.01 -0.34 4.44
N VAL A 258 1.44 0.86 4.44
CA VAL A 258 2.16 2.08 4.81
C VAL A 258 2.36 2.11 6.31
N ILE A 259 3.60 2.11 6.80
CA ILE A 259 3.91 2.05 8.25
C ILE A 259 4.52 3.34 8.80
N TYR A 260 5.06 4.20 7.93
CA TYR A 260 5.67 5.46 8.29
C TYR A 260 5.53 6.47 7.15
N ALA A 261 5.36 7.75 7.48
CA ALA A 261 5.29 8.85 6.54
C ALA A 261 6.34 9.90 6.89
N ILE A 262 7.01 10.43 5.86
CA ILE A 262 8.06 11.43 5.96
C ILE A 262 7.61 12.62 5.11
N ARG A 263 7.21 13.72 5.75
CA ARG A 263 6.85 14.97 5.07
C ARG A 263 8.09 15.81 4.84
N ASN A 264 8.91 15.96 5.88
CA ASN A 264 10.21 16.61 5.83
C ASN A 264 11.12 16.03 6.93
N GLU A 265 12.30 16.61 7.12
CA GLU A 265 13.31 16.16 8.10
C GLU A 265 12.84 16.26 9.56
N VAL A 266 11.82 17.08 9.84
CA VAL A 266 11.32 17.35 11.20
C VAL A 266 9.90 16.82 11.40
N ASP A 267 9.08 16.86 10.35
CA ASP A 267 7.71 16.36 10.33
C ASP A 267 7.68 14.99 9.62
N HIS A 268 7.85 13.96 10.43
CA HIS A 268 7.73 12.58 10.02
C HIS A 268 7.17 11.77 11.18
N GLY A 269 6.49 10.67 10.86
CA GLY A 269 5.76 9.96 11.89
C GLY A 269 5.19 8.64 11.45
N ARG A 270 4.78 7.88 12.46
CA ARG A 270 4.13 6.60 12.27
C ARG A 270 2.73 6.80 11.68
N VAL A 271 2.41 6.00 10.67
CA VAL A 271 1.06 5.98 10.10
C VAL A 271 0.12 5.17 10.98
N ARG A 272 -1.05 5.75 11.29
CA ARG A 272 -2.07 5.10 12.12
C ARG A 272 -2.85 4.08 11.29
N ASN A 273 -2.53 2.81 11.54
CA ASN A 273 -3.22 1.63 11.01
C ASN A 273 -4.07 0.98 12.10
N SER A 274 -4.64 -0.20 11.82
CA SER A 274 -5.29 -1.01 12.86
C SER A 274 -4.30 -1.40 13.97
N GLY A 275 -4.81 -1.61 15.19
CA GLY A 275 -3.96 -1.95 16.34
C GLY A 275 -3.15 -3.25 16.14
N LEU A 276 -3.75 -4.26 15.49
CA LEU A 276 -3.06 -5.52 15.17
C LEU A 276 -1.93 -5.31 14.18
N SER A 277 -2.15 -4.49 13.14
CA SER A 277 -1.14 -4.15 12.16
C SER A 277 0.00 -3.37 12.80
N MET A 278 -0.32 -2.37 13.60
CA MET A 278 0.67 -1.58 14.34
C MET A 278 1.56 -2.47 15.22
N MET A 279 0.98 -3.33 16.05
CA MET A 279 1.74 -4.25 16.90
C MET A 279 2.71 -5.14 16.11
N ARG A 280 2.28 -5.63 14.94
CA ARG A 280 3.12 -6.49 14.07
C ARG A 280 4.21 -5.71 13.35
N ASP A 281 3.97 -4.44 13.07
CA ASP A 281 4.87 -3.59 12.30
C ASP A 281 5.95 -2.94 13.18
N ASP A 282 5.77 -2.91 14.51
CA ASP A 282 6.70 -2.28 15.48
C ASP A 282 8.15 -2.72 15.32
N VAL A 283 8.38 -4.04 15.26
CA VAL A 283 9.74 -4.60 15.16
C VAL A 283 10.40 -4.23 13.84
N ILE A 284 9.63 -4.28 12.75
CA ILE A 284 10.14 -3.93 11.42
C ILE A 284 10.43 -2.44 11.38
N LEU A 285 9.46 -1.61 11.76
CA LEU A 285 9.61 -0.16 11.77
C LEU A 285 10.84 0.28 12.58
N ALA A 286 11.05 -0.30 13.77
CA ALA A 286 12.22 0.02 14.59
C ALA A 286 13.56 -0.28 13.90
N VAL A 287 13.63 -1.34 13.09
CA VAL A 287 14.85 -1.69 12.33
C VAL A 287 15.00 -0.80 11.10
N GLU A 288 13.91 -0.52 10.39
CA GLU A 288 13.92 0.30 9.17
C GLU A 288 14.28 1.77 9.48
N LEU A 289 13.73 2.36 10.54
CA LEU A 289 14.08 3.72 10.95
C LEU A 289 15.56 3.86 11.34
N GLN A 290 16.13 2.83 11.97
CA GLN A 290 17.57 2.80 12.28
C GLN A 290 18.41 2.76 11.00
N GLN A 291 17.99 2.01 9.97
CA GLN A 291 18.70 1.96 8.68
C GLN A 291 18.61 3.28 7.91
N LEU A 292 17.51 4.01 8.08
CA LEU A 292 17.29 5.31 7.46
C LEU A 292 17.96 6.47 8.23
N GLY A 293 18.61 6.20 9.36
CA GLY A 293 19.26 7.23 10.18
C GLY A 293 18.28 8.15 10.90
N MET A 294 17.03 7.70 11.13
CA MET A 294 15.96 8.48 11.77
C MET A 294 15.72 8.07 13.24
N CYS A 295 16.72 7.49 13.91
CA CYS A 295 16.67 7.03 15.30
C CYS A 295 17.93 7.43 16.07
#